data_AF-A0A951EG73-F1
#
_entry.id   AF-A0A951EG73-F1
#
_cell.length_a   1.000
_cell.length_b   1.000
_cell.length_c   1.000
_cell.angle_alpha   90.00
_cell.angle_beta   90.00
_cell.angle_gamma   90.00
#
_symmetry.space_group_name_H-M   'P 1'
#
loop_
_entity.id
_entity.type
_entity.pdbx_description
1 polymer ?
#
loop_
_entity_poly.entity_id
_entity_poly.type
_entity_poly.pdbx_seq_one_letter_code
_entity_poly.pdbx_strand_id
1 'polypeptide(L)'
;MATYDLTRTQLDAHLTADVSPAVHTAVINALSTAGLLPSAPGASASLSPAAPGTIRIDEESTSANVTDPTVRLVIETGAGTTLNVTSQLPSVVATSDANNITVNLLGPGGDTLIGGAGDGDMFTAVQGNNQIFAGSGHDTIQGGSGIDALVGGGQTLVMAGSGGQSLFGGVAAGAHDTLEGGTATAALLEVFQGNNQLIAGSGHDTLQGGSGIDLLEGGGQSLVKAGTGGQTLFGGLAAGAHDTLQGSTGYDVLQVVEGNNQLIAGSGHDTLTGGSGIDLLEGGGQSQVNAGTGGQTLFGGLVAGAHDTLQGSTGYDYMRVFQGNNQLIAGSGHSTLIGGSGIDLLEGGGQSLVEAGSGGQTLFGGLVAGAHDTLEGSTGYDRLIAIQGNNVLIAGSGHETLQGGSGSDLLEGGGQSQLTAGSGTQVLLGGLAAGAHDTLQGGTGTDYLSVQQGNNEPVAGSGHNTLQGGSGIDLLEGGGQSLVIGGTGGQTM
;
A
#
# COMPACT_ATOMS: atom_id res chain seq x y z
N MET A 1 -29.58 -17.74 34.60
CA MET A 1 -28.71 -17.61 35.79
C MET A 1 -29.20 -16.42 36.59
N ALA A 2 -29.28 -16.55 37.93
CA ALA A 2 -29.89 -15.56 38.81
C ALA A 2 -28.93 -14.40 39.10
N THR A 3 -29.42 -13.17 39.02
CA THR A 3 -28.73 -11.92 39.37
C THR A 3 -28.84 -11.66 40.87
N TYR A 4 -27.73 -11.34 41.55
CA TYR A 4 -27.70 -11.05 42.98
C TYR A 4 -27.00 -9.72 43.27
N ASP A 5 -27.72 -8.76 43.84
CA ASP A 5 -27.13 -7.66 44.61
C ASP A 5 -26.60 -8.24 45.93
N LEU A 6 -25.32 -8.58 45.97
CA LEU A 6 -24.70 -9.12 47.16
C LEU A 6 -24.40 -7.99 48.14
N THR A 7 -25.11 -7.93 49.27
CA THR A 7 -24.64 -7.19 50.44
C THR A 7 -23.25 -7.69 50.86
N ARG A 8 -22.48 -6.91 51.64
CA ARG A 8 -21.17 -7.34 52.19
C ARG A 8 -21.22 -8.76 52.79
N THR A 9 -22.33 -9.10 53.45
CA THR A 9 -22.58 -10.42 54.06
C THR A 9 -22.89 -11.53 53.03
N GLN A 10 -23.46 -11.18 51.88
CA GLN A 10 -23.77 -12.13 50.81
C GLN A 10 -22.57 -12.31 49.86
N LEU A 11 -21.72 -11.29 49.68
CA LEU A 11 -20.45 -11.41 49.00
C LEU A 11 -19.49 -12.29 49.81
N ASP A 12 -19.47 -12.11 51.13
CA ASP A 12 -18.82 -13.00 52.12
C ASP A 12 -19.21 -14.48 51.96
N ALA A 13 -20.44 -14.75 51.50
CA ALA A 13 -20.99 -16.09 51.36
C ALA A 13 -20.82 -16.68 49.95
N HIS A 14 -20.37 -15.89 48.97
CA HIS A 14 -20.14 -16.31 47.58
C HIS A 14 -18.66 -16.40 47.20
N LEU A 15 -17.78 -15.73 47.94
CA LEU A 15 -16.35 -16.04 47.94
C LEU A 15 -16.18 -17.43 48.57
N THR A 16 -15.92 -18.45 47.75
CA THR A 16 -15.81 -19.85 48.19
C THR A 16 -14.60 -20.04 49.11
N ALA A 17 -14.55 -21.19 49.79
CA ALA A 17 -13.57 -21.57 50.81
C ALA A 17 -12.09 -21.61 50.36
N ASP A 18 -11.82 -21.25 49.11
CA ASP A 18 -10.50 -21.23 48.48
C ASP A 18 -9.80 -19.86 48.62
N VAL A 19 -10.52 -18.80 48.98
CA VAL A 19 -9.98 -17.45 49.22
C VAL A 19 -9.56 -17.29 50.68
N SER A 20 -8.34 -16.80 50.94
CA SER A 20 -7.93 -16.63 52.34
C SER A 20 -8.67 -15.50 53.05
N PRO A 21 -8.93 -15.62 54.36
CA PRO A 21 -9.65 -14.59 55.13
C PRO A 21 -9.01 -13.20 55.11
N ALA A 22 -7.68 -13.12 54.90
CA ALA A 22 -6.95 -11.86 54.77
C ALA A 22 -7.24 -11.18 53.42
N VAL A 23 -7.27 -11.95 52.34
CA VAL A 23 -7.58 -11.46 50.98
C VAL A 23 -9.05 -11.10 50.87
N HIS A 24 -9.92 -11.96 51.41
CA HIS A 24 -11.33 -11.70 51.61
C HIS A 24 -11.59 -10.34 52.27
N THR A 25 -10.88 -10.04 53.36
CA THR A 25 -11.01 -8.76 54.07
C THR A 25 -10.44 -7.58 53.29
N ALA A 26 -9.29 -7.76 52.63
CA ALA A 26 -8.63 -6.71 51.85
C ALA A 26 -9.46 -6.30 50.62
N VAL A 27 -9.96 -7.28 49.86
CA VAL A 27 -10.80 -7.10 48.67
C VAL A 27 -12.13 -6.45 49.04
N ILE A 28 -12.85 -6.95 50.06
CA ILE A 28 -14.11 -6.36 50.50
C ILE A 28 -13.91 -4.94 51.04
N ASN A 29 -12.81 -4.67 51.75
CA ASN A 29 -12.50 -3.33 52.23
C ASN A 29 -12.14 -2.38 51.08
N ALA A 30 -11.41 -2.84 50.07
CA ALA A 30 -11.08 -2.05 48.88
C ALA A 30 -12.36 -1.72 48.08
N LEU A 31 -13.19 -2.71 47.78
CA LEU A 31 -14.50 -2.53 47.11
C LEU A 31 -15.45 -1.61 47.89
N SER A 32 -15.48 -1.73 49.22
CA SER A 32 -16.28 -0.86 50.10
C SER A 32 -15.75 0.57 50.15
N THR A 33 -14.42 0.76 50.14
CA THR A 33 -13.78 2.10 50.12
C THR A 33 -13.97 2.78 48.77
N ALA A 34 -14.03 1.99 47.70
CA ALA A 34 -14.27 2.43 46.33
C ALA A 34 -15.73 2.83 46.03
N GLY A 35 -16.67 2.61 46.98
CA GLY A 35 -18.09 2.87 46.79
C GLY A 35 -18.81 1.86 45.88
N LEU A 36 -18.17 0.71 45.60
CA LEU A 36 -18.68 -0.34 44.73
C LEU A 36 -19.53 -1.39 45.49
N LEU A 37 -19.78 -1.15 46.78
CA LEU A 37 -20.69 -1.94 47.62
C LEU A 37 -21.72 -1.01 48.26
N PRO A 38 -22.99 -1.42 48.41
CA PRO A 38 -24.00 -0.62 49.10
C PRO A 38 -23.59 -0.36 50.56
N SER A 39 -23.76 0.89 51.00
CA SER A 39 -23.19 1.44 52.24
C SER A 39 -23.85 0.99 53.55
N ALA A 40 -24.73 -0.02 53.54
CA ALA A 40 -25.37 -0.51 54.76
C ALA A 40 -25.73 -2.00 54.72
N PRO A 41 -25.46 -2.77 55.79
CA PRO A 41 -25.99 -4.11 55.95
C PRO A 41 -27.49 -4.04 56.24
N GLY A 42 -28.33 -4.54 55.33
CA GLY A 42 -29.74 -4.83 55.62
C GLY A 42 -30.81 -4.07 54.84
N ALA A 43 -30.51 -3.39 53.73
CA ALA A 43 -31.56 -2.90 52.85
C ALA A 43 -32.03 -4.01 51.90
N SER A 44 -33.21 -4.59 52.16
CA SER A 44 -33.92 -5.43 51.20
C SER A 44 -34.82 -4.57 50.31
N ALA A 45 -34.65 -4.63 48.99
CA ALA A 45 -35.64 -4.19 48.02
C ALA A 45 -35.53 -5.01 46.73
N SER A 46 -36.68 -5.34 46.15
CA SER A 46 -36.83 -6.25 45.01
C SER A 46 -36.53 -5.62 43.65
N LEU A 47 -35.79 -6.38 42.85
CA LEU A 47 -35.73 -6.52 41.38
C LEU A 47 -36.54 -5.55 40.48
N SER A 48 -35.79 -4.75 39.72
CA SER A 48 -36.12 -4.17 38.40
C SER A 48 -34.81 -4.03 37.60
N PRO A 49 -34.79 -4.20 36.26
CA PRO A 49 -33.58 -4.36 35.43
C PRO A 49 -32.76 -3.08 35.20
N ALA A 50 -32.54 -2.29 36.24
CA ALA A 50 -31.75 -1.07 36.19
C ALA A 50 -31.11 -0.81 37.56
N ALA A 51 -29.96 -1.42 37.82
CA ALA A 51 -29.08 -1.00 38.91
C ALA A 51 -27.61 -1.26 38.55
N PRO A 52 -26.72 -0.27 38.72
CA PRO A 52 -25.28 -0.40 38.51
C PRO A 52 -24.61 -1.15 39.68
N GLY A 53 -23.57 -1.95 39.39
CA GLY A 53 -22.55 -2.25 40.39
C GLY A 53 -22.62 -3.56 41.20
N THR A 54 -23.08 -4.68 40.65
CA THR A 54 -22.64 -5.99 41.20
C THR A 54 -21.17 -6.22 40.85
N ILE A 55 -20.37 -6.78 41.77
CA ILE A 55 -18.99 -7.25 41.55
C ILE A 55 -18.90 -8.65 42.13
N ARG A 56 -18.63 -9.66 41.29
CA ARG A 56 -18.31 -11.03 41.71
C ARG A 56 -16.82 -11.26 41.56
N ILE A 57 -16.19 -11.87 42.57
CA ILE A 57 -14.76 -12.20 42.63
C ILE A 57 -14.58 -13.70 42.84
N ASP A 58 -13.94 -14.35 41.88
CA ASP A 58 -13.55 -15.77 41.94
C ASP A 58 -12.00 -15.81 41.85
N GLU A 59 -11.32 -16.48 42.80
CA GLU A 59 -9.88 -16.81 42.72
C GLU A 59 -9.72 -18.25 42.23
N GLU A 60 -8.85 -18.48 41.23
CA GLU A 60 -8.55 -19.84 40.74
C GLU A 60 -7.41 -20.55 41.49
N SER A 61 -6.87 -19.98 42.58
CA SER A 61 -5.76 -20.56 43.35
C SER A 61 -6.07 -20.68 44.85
N THR A 62 -5.71 -21.83 45.42
CA THR A 62 -5.92 -22.20 46.83
C THR A 62 -4.88 -21.58 47.80
N SER A 63 -4.15 -20.56 47.35
CA SER A 63 -2.99 -20.02 48.07
C SER A 63 -3.27 -18.62 48.63
N ALA A 64 -3.12 -18.49 49.95
CA ALA A 64 -3.58 -17.38 50.77
C ALA A 64 -2.81 -16.06 50.62
N ASN A 65 -2.07 -15.89 49.54
CA ASN A 65 -1.15 -14.78 49.36
C ASN A 65 -1.35 -14.18 47.96
N VAL A 66 -1.77 -12.91 47.88
CA VAL A 66 -1.92 -12.09 46.65
C VAL A 66 -0.56 -11.84 45.96
N THR A 67 0.48 -12.59 46.32
CA THR A 67 1.80 -12.57 45.68
C THR A 67 2.03 -13.80 44.82
N ASP A 68 1.03 -14.67 44.67
CA ASP A 68 1.07 -15.84 43.81
C ASP A 68 0.67 -15.43 42.38
N PRO A 69 1.58 -15.49 41.40
CA PRO A 69 1.34 -15.05 40.02
C PRO A 69 0.24 -15.83 39.28
N THR A 70 -0.35 -16.85 39.91
CA THR A 70 -1.39 -17.70 39.31
C THR A 70 -2.81 -17.31 39.74
N VAL A 71 -2.96 -16.36 40.67
CA VAL A 71 -4.29 -15.91 41.13
C VAL A 71 -4.93 -15.06 40.04
N ARG A 72 -6.01 -15.57 39.44
CA ARG A 72 -6.90 -14.81 38.55
C ARG A 72 -8.02 -14.16 39.36
N LEU A 73 -8.17 -12.85 39.26
CA LEU A 73 -9.27 -12.11 39.88
C LEU A 73 -10.38 -11.85 38.86
N VAL A 74 -11.53 -12.55 38.94
CA VAL A 74 -12.68 -12.23 38.09
C VAL A 74 -13.46 -11.04 38.67
N ILE A 75 -13.93 -10.08 37.86
CA ILE A 75 -14.81 -8.97 38.28
C ILE A 75 -15.96 -8.87 37.28
N GLU A 76 -17.18 -9.20 37.67
CA GLU A 76 -18.36 -9.05 36.81
C GLU A 76 -19.16 -7.79 37.17
N THR A 77 -19.35 -6.85 36.24
CA THR A 77 -20.09 -5.59 36.50
C THR A 77 -21.45 -5.50 35.81
N GLY A 78 -22.35 -4.71 36.40
CA GLY A 78 -23.63 -4.32 35.79
C GLY A 78 -23.52 -3.12 34.84
N ALA A 79 -24.65 -2.66 34.29
CA ALA A 79 -24.69 -1.59 33.29
C ALA A 79 -24.33 -0.20 33.86
N GLY A 80 -23.57 0.59 33.08
CA GLY A 80 -23.24 1.98 33.40
C GLY A 80 -22.21 2.12 34.52
N THR A 81 -21.31 1.16 34.65
CA THR A 81 -20.30 1.07 35.70
C THR A 81 -19.06 1.89 35.34
N THR A 82 -18.53 2.63 36.32
CA THR A 82 -17.16 3.20 36.26
C THR A 82 -16.29 2.47 37.27
N LEU A 83 -15.28 1.74 36.78
CA LEU A 83 -14.32 1.00 37.58
C LEU A 83 -12.90 1.48 37.26
N ASN A 84 -12.15 1.89 38.28
CA ASN A 84 -10.76 2.27 38.18
C ASN A 84 -9.96 1.39 39.15
N VAL A 85 -9.39 0.31 38.63
CA VAL A 85 -8.69 -0.72 39.42
C VAL A 85 -7.53 -0.10 40.23
N THR A 86 -6.76 0.81 39.62
CA THR A 86 -5.62 1.49 40.28
C THR A 86 -6.00 2.30 41.52
N SER A 87 -7.12 3.02 41.49
CA SER A 87 -7.56 3.87 42.62
C SER A 87 -8.53 3.17 43.58
N GLN A 88 -9.36 2.26 43.06
CA GLN A 88 -10.43 1.61 43.81
C GLN A 88 -9.99 0.25 44.38
N LEU A 89 -9.01 -0.42 43.77
CA LEU A 89 -8.48 -1.71 44.19
C LEU A 89 -6.94 -1.65 44.34
N PRO A 90 -6.39 -0.69 45.12
CA PRO A 90 -4.95 -0.48 45.21
C PRO A 90 -4.19 -1.69 45.79
N SER A 91 -4.84 -2.55 46.59
CA SER A 91 -4.25 -3.78 47.10
C SER A 91 -4.06 -4.88 46.06
N VAL A 92 -4.81 -4.81 44.95
CA VAL A 92 -4.66 -5.70 43.79
C VAL A 92 -3.54 -5.18 42.88
N VAL A 93 -3.37 -3.86 42.81
CA VAL A 93 -2.34 -3.15 42.02
C VAL A 93 -0.96 -3.15 42.70
N ALA A 94 -0.91 -3.19 44.04
CA ALA A 94 0.33 -3.06 44.81
C ALA A 94 1.28 -4.27 44.74
N THR A 95 0.88 -5.36 44.08
CA THR A 95 1.68 -6.58 43.92
C THR A 95 1.97 -6.83 42.45
N SER A 96 2.80 -5.93 41.87
CA SER A 96 3.78 -6.14 40.79
C SER A 96 3.48 -7.19 39.72
N ASP A 97 3.41 -6.81 38.43
CA ASP A 97 3.74 -7.56 37.19
C ASP A 97 3.32 -9.06 37.07
N ALA A 98 2.55 -9.61 38.01
CA ALA A 98 2.46 -11.04 38.29
C ALA A 98 1.02 -11.52 38.43
N ASN A 99 0.08 -10.64 38.79
CA ASN A 99 -1.31 -11.02 39.02
C ASN A 99 -2.18 -10.58 37.86
N ASN A 100 -2.75 -11.54 37.15
CA ASN A 100 -3.68 -11.31 36.05
C ASN A 100 -5.11 -11.08 36.60
N ILE A 101 -5.77 -10.02 36.18
CA ILE A 101 -7.16 -9.71 36.48
C ILE A 101 -8.02 -10.06 35.25
N THR A 102 -9.25 -10.51 35.47
CA THR A 102 -10.26 -10.68 34.42
C THR A 102 -11.50 -9.86 34.76
N VAL A 103 -11.85 -8.86 33.97
CA VAL A 103 -13.05 -8.03 34.18
C VAL A 103 -14.06 -8.29 33.06
N ASN A 104 -15.29 -8.64 33.44
CA ASN A 104 -16.41 -8.88 32.53
C ASN A 104 -17.50 -7.82 32.74
N LEU A 105 -17.68 -6.93 31.77
CA LEU A 105 -18.69 -5.88 31.73
C LEU A 105 -19.94 -6.45 31.02
N LEU A 106 -20.91 -6.95 31.81
CA LEU A 106 -22.03 -7.77 31.32
C LEU A 106 -23.30 -6.97 31.00
N GLY A 107 -23.34 -5.68 31.34
CA GLY A 107 -24.53 -4.84 31.20
C GLY A 107 -24.65 -4.16 29.83
N PRO A 108 -25.85 -3.74 29.40
CA PRO A 108 -26.06 -2.99 28.14
C PRO A 108 -25.71 -1.49 28.22
N GLY A 109 -25.22 -0.99 29.36
CA GLY A 109 -24.85 0.41 29.55
C GLY A 109 -23.44 0.68 29.02
N GLY A 110 -23.12 1.94 28.73
CA GLY A 110 -21.73 2.31 28.45
C GLY A 110 -20.92 2.31 29.75
N ASP A 111 -19.93 1.43 29.84
CA ASP A 111 -19.07 1.27 31.00
C ASP A 111 -17.73 1.99 30.81
N THR A 112 -17.05 2.35 31.90
CA THR A 112 -15.70 2.90 31.88
C THR A 112 -14.80 2.07 32.79
N LEU A 113 -13.74 1.50 32.24
CA LEU A 113 -12.76 0.68 32.95
C LEU A 113 -11.37 1.27 32.79
N ILE A 114 -10.67 1.44 33.90
CA ILE A 114 -9.23 1.72 33.94
C ILE A 114 -8.57 0.58 34.69
N GLY A 115 -7.75 -0.20 33.99
CA GLY A 115 -7.01 -1.34 34.49
C GLY A 115 -5.77 -0.96 35.27
N GLY A 116 -4.80 -1.88 35.29
CA GLY A 116 -3.68 -1.91 36.21
C GLY A 116 -2.32 -1.79 35.54
N ALA A 117 -1.31 -2.30 36.24
CA ALA A 117 0.04 -2.47 35.71
C ALA A 117 0.42 -3.95 35.57
N GLY A 118 -0.54 -4.86 35.73
CA GLY A 118 -0.32 -6.30 35.69
C GLY A 118 -0.10 -6.78 34.27
N ASP A 119 0.62 -7.88 34.10
CA ASP A 119 0.72 -8.56 32.82
C ASP A 119 -0.41 -9.58 32.69
N GLY A 120 -0.99 -9.71 31.49
CA GLY A 120 -1.97 -10.73 31.16
C GLY A 120 -3.36 -10.46 31.73
N ASP A 121 -3.71 -9.20 31.98
CA ASP A 121 -5.07 -8.81 32.34
C ASP A 121 -6.01 -9.04 31.13
N MET A 122 -7.27 -9.39 31.42
CA MET A 122 -8.30 -9.64 30.41
C MET A 122 -9.54 -8.79 30.72
N PHE A 123 -9.94 -7.96 29.76
CA PHE A 123 -11.09 -7.06 29.90
C PHE A 123 -12.10 -7.37 28.81
N THR A 124 -13.31 -7.82 29.17
CA THR A 124 -14.37 -8.21 28.23
C THR A 124 -15.62 -7.39 28.46
N ALA A 125 -16.09 -6.67 27.44
CA ALA A 125 -17.42 -6.09 27.39
C ALA A 125 -18.32 -6.88 26.43
N VAL A 126 -19.62 -6.88 26.72
CA VAL A 126 -20.61 -7.63 25.92
C VAL A 126 -21.43 -6.67 25.04
N GLN A 127 -21.97 -5.61 25.62
CA GLN A 127 -22.82 -4.61 24.96
C GLN A 127 -22.52 -3.21 25.50
N GLY A 128 -23.03 -2.18 24.82
CA GLY A 128 -22.93 -0.80 25.26
C GLY A 128 -21.75 -0.06 24.64
N ASN A 129 -21.66 1.23 24.87
CA ASN A 129 -20.56 2.06 24.37
C ASN A 129 -19.51 2.19 25.46
N ASN A 130 -18.49 1.35 25.45
CA ASN A 130 -17.56 1.19 26.56
C ASN A 130 -16.27 1.99 26.36
N GLN A 131 -15.63 2.37 27.46
CA GLN A 131 -14.31 2.98 27.48
C GLN A 131 -13.40 2.12 28.32
N ILE A 132 -12.45 1.41 27.71
CA ILE A 132 -11.55 0.50 28.42
C ILE A 132 -10.12 0.96 28.21
N PHE A 133 -9.42 1.23 29.30
CA PHE A 133 -7.99 1.50 29.34
C PHE A 133 -7.32 0.36 30.08
N ALA A 134 -6.57 -0.51 29.41
CA ALA A 134 -5.95 -1.67 30.06
C ALA A 134 -4.89 -1.27 31.10
N GLY A 135 -4.16 -0.18 30.84
CA GLY A 135 -3.02 0.23 31.65
C GLY A 135 -1.73 -0.37 31.12
N SER A 136 -0.68 -0.43 31.94
CA SER A 136 0.60 -0.99 31.48
C SER A 136 0.61 -2.50 31.63
N GLY A 137 1.38 -3.19 30.80
CA GLY A 137 1.51 -4.64 30.84
C GLY A 137 0.98 -5.28 29.56
N HIS A 138 1.06 -6.61 29.51
CA HIS A 138 0.67 -7.40 28.33
C HIS A 138 -0.79 -7.83 28.39
N ASP A 139 -1.74 -7.01 27.93
CA ASP A 139 -3.16 -7.22 28.24
C ASP A 139 -4.00 -7.69 27.04
N THR A 140 -5.23 -8.13 27.31
CA THR A 140 -6.24 -8.47 26.30
C THR A 140 -7.54 -7.71 26.57
N ILE A 141 -8.06 -7.04 25.54
CA ILE A 141 -9.35 -6.34 25.58
C ILE A 141 -10.30 -6.92 24.53
N GLN A 142 -11.56 -7.18 24.90
CA GLN A 142 -12.65 -7.52 24.00
C GLN A 142 -13.82 -6.53 24.22
N GLY A 143 -14.15 -5.70 23.23
CA GLY A 143 -15.17 -4.63 23.35
C GLY A 143 -16.62 -5.07 23.22
N GLY A 144 -16.89 -6.14 22.46
CA GLY A 144 -18.23 -6.66 22.29
C GLY A 144 -19.05 -5.88 21.25
N SER A 145 -20.21 -5.34 21.63
CA SER A 145 -21.09 -4.62 20.70
C SER A 145 -21.39 -3.22 21.18
N GLY A 146 -21.34 -2.25 20.28
CA GLY A 146 -21.57 -0.85 20.59
C GLY A 146 -20.50 0.01 19.96
N ILE A 147 -20.38 1.26 20.40
CA ILE A 147 -19.29 2.15 19.99
C ILE A 147 -18.31 2.21 21.15
N ASP A 148 -17.23 1.43 21.06
CA ASP A 148 -16.25 1.32 22.13
C ASP A 148 -14.98 2.15 21.84
N ALA A 149 -14.38 2.65 22.90
CA ALA A 149 -13.05 3.26 22.90
C ALA A 149 -12.13 2.39 23.74
N LEU A 150 -11.23 1.67 23.08
CA LEU A 150 -10.38 0.66 23.68
C LEU A 150 -8.92 1.10 23.56
N VAL A 151 -8.23 1.20 24.69
CA VAL A 151 -6.85 1.65 24.77
C VAL A 151 -6.07 0.60 25.53
N GLY A 152 -5.07 0.01 24.87
CA GLY A 152 -4.08 -0.85 25.51
C GLY A 152 -3.08 -0.05 26.35
N GLY A 153 -1.89 -0.60 26.54
CA GLY A 153 -0.78 0.21 27.05
C GLY A 153 0.59 -0.40 26.83
N GLY A 154 0.89 -1.56 27.44
CA GLY A 154 2.04 -2.39 27.02
C GLY A 154 1.68 -3.20 25.77
N GLN A 155 2.28 -4.38 25.56
CA GLN A 155 1.95 -5.23 24.41
C GLN A 155 0.51 -5.76 24.52
N THR A 156 -0.42 -5.20 23.76
CA THR A 156 -1.85 -5.46 23.98
C THR A 156 -2.51 -6.10 22.76
N LEU A 157 -3.37 -7.10 23.00
CA LEU A 157 -4.36 -7.57 22.03
C LEU A 157 -5.70 -6.88 22.27
N VAL A 158 -6.21 -6.13 21.30
CA VAL A 158 -7.49 -5.43 21.40
C VAL A 158 -8.44 -5.91 20.30
N MET A 159 -9.59 -6.44 20.67
CA MET A 159 -10.63 -6.93 19.77
C MET A 159 -11.92 -6.13 19.96
N ALA A 160 -12.30 -5.31 19.00
CA ALA A 160 -13.43 -4.39 19.14
C ALA A 160 -14.80 -5.08 19.17
N GLY A 161 -15.00 -6.05 18.28
CA GLY A 161 -16.29 -6.71 18.06
C GLY A 161 -17.15 -6.04 16.98
N SER A 162 -18.26 -5.38 17.33
CA SER A 162 -19.22 -4.79 16.37
C SER A 162 -19.62 -3.36 16.74
N GLY A 163 -20.03 -2.56 15.75
CA GLY A 163 -20.34 -1.12 15.90
C GLY A 163 -19.15 -0.24 15.51
N GLY A 164 -19.22 1.09 15.64
CA GLY A 164 -18.13 1.99 15.23
C GLY A 164 -17.06 2.10 16.33
N GLN A 165 -15.78 1.87 16.02
CA GLN A 165 -14.80 1.54 17.06
C GLN A 165 -13.59 2.49 17.06
N SER A 166 -12.98 2.73 18.22
CA SER A 166 -11.72 3.48 18.35
C SER A 166 -10.72 2.67 19.19
N LEU A 167 -9.68 2.15 18.55
CA LEU A 167 -8.72 1.22 19.10
C LEU A 167 -7.33 1.85 19.11
N PHE A 168 -6.66 1.80 20.27
CA PHE A 168 -5.31 2.31 20.44
C PHE A 168 -4.43 1.25 21.11
N GLY A 169 -3.27 0.90 20.52
CA GLY A 169 -2.37 -0.13 21.07
C GLY A 169 -1.72 0.24 22.40
N GLY A 170 -1.40 1.53 22.57
CA GLY A 170 -0.69 2.04 23.74
C GLY A 170 0.61 2.74 23.35
N VAL A 171 1.20 3.51 24.27
CA VAL A 171 2.38 4.36 23.99
C VAL A 171 3.70 3.78 24.53
N ALA A 172 3.68 2.56 25.08
CA ALA A 172 4.87 1.96 25.67
C ALA A 172 5.94 1.69 24.58
N ALA A 173 7.17 2.12 24.85
CA ALA A 173 8.26 1.95 23.90
C ALA A 173 8.59 0.46 23.68
N GLY A 174 8.60 0.01 22.42
CA GLY A 174 8.87 -1.38 22.06
C GLY A 174 7.70 -2.34 22.30
N ALA A 175 6.50 -1.82 22.58
CA ALA A 175 5.29 -2.64 22.57
C ALA A 175 4.98 -3.16 21.16
N HIS A 176 4.33 -4.31 21.08
CA HIS A 176 3.96 -5.01 19.85
C HIS A 176 2.47 -5.31 19.96
N ASP A 177 1.66 -4.36 19.53
CA ASP A 177 0.22 -4.39 19.71
C ASP A 177 -0.48 -5.09 18.55
N THR A 178 -1.58 -5.77 18.84
CA THR A 178 -2.49 -6.35 17.85
C THR A 178 -3.86 -5.73 18.02
N LEU A 179 -4.35 -5.01 17.01
CA LEU A 179 -5.67 -4.37 17.02
C LEU A 179 -6.58 -5.01 15.96
N GLU A 180 -7.75 -5.48 16.36
CA GLU A 180 -8.77 -6.06 15.49
C GLU A 180 -10.08 -5.26 15.54
N GLY A 181 -10.44 -4.58 14.45
CA GLY A 181 -11.62 -3.71 14.34
C GLY A 181 -12.96 -4.44 14.20
N GLY A 182 -12.94 -5.72 13.81
CA GLY A 182 -14.10 -6.61 13.79
C GLY A 182 -15.08 -6.33 12.65
N THR A 183 -16.37 -6.15 12.97
CA THR A 183 -17.47 -6.02 11.99
C THR A 183 -18.04 -4.60 11.90
N ALA A 184 -17.22 -3.62 12.29
CA ALA A 184 -17.61 -2.22 12.31
C ALA A 184 -18.07 -1.70 10.94
N THR A 185 -18.88 -0.65 10.91
CA THR A 185 -19.06 0.10 9.66
C THR A 185 -17.88 1.03 9.39
N ALA A 186 -17.18 1.44 10.46
CA ALA A 186 -15.96 2.23 10.44
C ALA A 186 -15.25 2.10 11.80
N ALA A 187 -13.96 1.81 11.78
CA ALA A 187 -13.09 1.76 12.94
C ALA A 187 -11.86 2.68 12.72
N LEU A 188 -11.39 3.28 13.81
CA LEU A 188 -10.10 3.95 13.89
C LEU A 188 -9.15 3.04 14.68
N LEU A 189 -8.08 2.58 14.05
CA LEU A 189 -7.02 1.78 14.70
C LEU A 189 -5.72 2.59 14.66
N GLU A 190 -5.11 2.85 15.80
CA GLU A 190 -3.86 3.61 15.89
C GLU A 190 -2.85 2.95 16.84
N VAL A 191 -1.61 2.84 16.38
CA VAL A 191 -0.47 2.38 17.18
C VAL A 191 0.66 3.39 17.09
N PHE A 192 1.61 3.31 18.02
CA PHE A 192 2.64 4.32 18.17
C PHE A 192 4.05 3.79 17.91
N GLN A 193 4.54 2.83 18.69
CA GLN A 193 5.90 2.31 18.56
C GLN A 193 5.89 0.79 18.45
N GLY A 194 7.03 0.26 18.00
CA GLY A 194 7.26 -1.17 17.85
C GLY A 194 6.59 -1.77 16.62
N ASN A 195 6.70 -3.07 16.49
CA ASN A 195 6.16 -3.82 15.35
C ASN A 195 4.75 -4.31 15.67
N ASN A 196 3.74 -3.72 15.05
CA ASN A 196 2.34 -3.91 15.39
C ASN A 196 1.57 -4.60 14.27
N GLN A 197 0.40 -5.14 14.59
CA GLN A 197 -0.55 -5.70 13.64
C GLN A 197 -1.91 -5.02 13.80
N LEU A 198 -2.42 -4.41 12.74
CA LEU A 198 -3.74 -3.79 12.71
C LEU A 198 -4.57 -4.48 11.63
N ILE A 199 -5.68 -5.11 12.02
CA ILE A 199 -6.64 -5.73 11.10
C ILE A 199 -7.98 -5.03 11.32
N ALA A 200 -8.42 -4.23 10.36
CA ALA A 200 -9.66 -3.48 10.51
C ALA A 200 -10.92 -4.38 10.48
N GLY A 201 -10.87 -5.48 9.71
CA GLY A 201 -11.99 -6.39 9.55
C GLY A 201 -12.90 -5.96 8.40
N SER A 202 -14.22 -5.89 8.61
CA SER A 202 -15.12 -5.29 7.61
C SER A 202 -15.35 -3.82 7.96
N GLY A 203 -15.64 -2.96 6.97
CA GLY A 203 -16.01 -1.57 7.23
C GLY A 203 -15.24 -0.57 6.37
N HIS A 204 -15.52 0.72 6.55
CA HIS A 204 -14.74 1.80 5.99
C HIS A 204 -13.81 2.35 7.06
N ASP A 205 -12.59 1.84 7.12
CA ASP A 205 -11.74 1.97 8.29
C ASP A 205 -10.59 2.94 8.08
N THR A 206 -10.06 3.47 9.17
CA THR A 206 -8.84 4.28 9.18
C THR A 206 -7.81 3.61 10.08
N LEU A 207 -6.65 3.31 9.51
CA LEU A 207 -5.54 2.69 10.22
C LEU A 207 -4.35 3.64 10.19
N GLN A 208 -3.76 3.91 11.35
CA GLN A 208 -2.53 4.69 11.49
C GLN A 208 -1.46 3.83 12.18
N GLY A 209 -0.44 3.48 11.40
CA GLY A 209 0.76 2.81 11.88
C GLY A 209 1.68 3.75 12.64
N GLY A 210 2.63 3.16 13.35
CA GLY A 210 3.57 3.84 14.20
C GLY A 210 5.00 3.77 13.66
N SER A 211 5.98 3.99 14.53
CA SER A 211 7.36 3.63 14.23
C SER A 211 7.57 2.14 14.44
N GLY A 212 8.25 1.47 13.51
CA GLY A 212 8.54 0.04 13.60
C GLY A 212 8.30 -0.63 12.26
N ILE A 213 8.16 -1.95 12.26
CA ILE A 213 7.74 -2.74 11.11
C ILE A 213 6.34 -3.25 11.43
N ASP A 214 5.34 -2.57 10.89
CA ASP A 214 3.93 -2.85 11.13
C ASP A 214 3.29 -3.61 9.94
N LEU A 215 2.28 -4.41 10.27
CA LEU A 215 1.36 -5.04 9.33
C LEU A 215 -0.01 -4.38 9.47
N LEU A 216 -0.49 -3.70 8.44
CA LEU A 216 -1.80 -3.04 8.44
C LEU A 216 -2.68 -3.65 7.34
N GLU A 217 -3.84 -4.17 7.71
CA GLU A 217 -4.85 -4.71 6.80
C GLU A 217 -6.16 -3.96 6.97
N GLY A 218 -6.55 -3.23 5.92
CA GLY A 218 -7.86 -2.61 5.78
C GLY A 218 -9.00 -3.63 5.61
N GLY A 219 -10.21 -3.11 5.43
CA GLY A 219 -11.42 -3.92 5.31
C GLY A 219 -12.18 -3.71 4.02
N GLY A 220 -13.30 -2.97 4.12
CA GLY A 220 -13.94 -2.31 2.97
C GLY A 220 -13.10 -1.11 2.53
N GLN A 221 -13.72 -0.02 2.05
CA GLN A 221 -12.93 1.12 1.55
C GLN A 221 -12.19 1.82 2.71
N SER A 222 -10.89 1.61 2.78
CA SER A 222 -10.07 1.95 3.96
C SER A 222 -9.00 2.98 3.63
N LEU A 223 -8.70 3.83 4.62
CA LEU A 223 -7.51 4.68 4.62
C LEU A 223 -6.47 4.02 5.53
N VAL A 224 -5.40 3.51 4.92
CA VAL A 224 -4.30 2.85 5.63
C VAL A 224 -3.07 3.73 5.50
N LYS A 225 -2.62 4.31 6.61
CA LYS A 225 -1.43 5.15 6.64
C LYS A 225 -0.39 4.58 7.58
N ALA A 226 0.78 4.26 7.04
CA ALA A 226 1.93 3.85 7.81
C ALA A 226 2.52 5.00 8.64
N GLY A 227 3.35 4.64 9.62
CA GLY A 227 4.19 5.58 10.36
C GLY A 227 5.59 5.68 9.77
N THR A 228 6.58 5.02 10.35
CA THR A 228 7.98 5.04 9.87
C THR A 228 8.63 3.66 9.95
N GLY A 229 9.43 3.29 8.95
CA GLY A 229 10.09 1.98 8.86
C GLY A 229 9.56 1.21 7.64
N GLY A 230 10.07 0.01 7.37
CA GLY A 230 9.51 -0.81 6.29
C GLY A 230 8.24 -1.53 6.74
N GLN A 231 7.13 -1.33 6.04
CA GLN A 231 5.79 -1.74 6.43
C GLN A 231 5.19 -2.74 5.45
N THR A 232 4.12 -3.43 5.87
CA THR A 232 3.26 -4.20 4.96
C THR A 232 1.82 -3.72 5.08
N LEU A 233 1.25 -3.22 3.97
CA LEU A 233 -0.08 -2.62 3.92
C LEU A 233 -0.94 -3.39 2.92
N PHE A 234 -2.12 -3.82 3.38
CA PHE A 234 -3.17 -4.42 2.57
C PHE A 234 -4.43 -3.55 2.61
N GLY A 235 -5.07 -3.30 1.46
CA GLY A 235 -6.37 -2.62 1.42
C GLY A 235 -7.51 -3.45 2.02
N GLY A 236 -7.35 -4.77 1.99
CA GLY A 236 -8.35 -5.74 2.41
C GLY A 236 -8.83 -6.61 1.24
N LEU A 237 -9.78 -7.51 1.51
CA LEU A 237 -10.33 -8.45 0.53
C LEU A 237 -11.77 -8.11 0.10
N ALA A 238 -12.30 -6.97 0.53
CA ALA A 238 -13.66 -6.58 0.19
C ALA A 238 -13.77 -6.24 -1.30
N ALA A 239 -14.62 -6.99 -2.02
CA ALA A 239 -14.81 -6.83 -3.45
C ALA A 239 -15.23 -5.40 -3.81
N GLY A 240 -14.55 -4.80 -4.78
CA GLY A 240 -14.78 -3.43 -5.24
C GLY A 240 -14.49 -2.32 -4.22
N ALA A 241 -13.74 -2.59 -3.15
CA ALA A 241 -13.26 -1.54 -2.24
C ALA A 241 -12.38 -0.50 -2.96
N HIS A 242 -12.27 0.70 -2.42
CA HIS A 242 -11.52 1.81 -3.00
C HIS A 242 -10.60 2.34 -1.92
N ASP A 243 -9.46 1.69 -1.79
CA ASP A 243 -8.55 1.86 -0.67
C ASP A 243 -7.51 2.93 -0.99
N THR A 244 -7.08 3.63 0.07
CA THR A 244 -5.94 4.54 0.02
C THR A 244 -4.88 4.02 0.97
N LEU A 245 -3.75 3.58 0.41
CA LEU A 245 -2.61 3.05 1.15
C LEU A 245 -1.46 4.06 1.03
N GLN A 246 -0.99 4.55 2.15
CA GLN A 246 0.17 5.42 2.23
C GLN A 246 1.25 4.72 3.06
N GLY A 247 2.34 4.33 2.39
CA GLY A 247 3.57 3.84 3.00
C GLY A 247 4.37 4.95 3.66
N SER A 248 5.66 4.71 3.89
CA SER A 248 6.51 5.59 4.68
C SER A 248 7.94 5.70 4.15
N THR A 249 8.92 5.68 5.05
CA THR A 249 10.32 5.55 4.71
C THR A 249 10.74 4.12 4.98
N GLY A 250 11.37 3.42 4.04
CA GLY A 250 11.87 2.07 4.31
C GLY A 250 11.67 1.13 3.13
N TYR A 251 11.46 -0.15 3.42
CA TYR A 251 11.06 -1.11 2.42
C TYR A 251 9.59 -1.43 2.67
N ASP A 252 8.70 -0.78 1.92
CA ASP A 252 7.26 -0.93 2.08
C ASP A 252 6.68 -1.90 1.03
N VAL A 253 5.71 -2.71 1.45
CA VAL A 253 4.91 -3.57 0.57
C VAL A 253 3.46 -3.10 0.64
N LEU A 254 2.92 -2.59 -0.46
CA LEU A 254 1.53 -2.13 -0.57
C LEU A 254 0.78 -3.01 -1.56
N GLN A 255 -0.34 -3.57 -1.14
CA GLN A 255 -1.16 -4.43 -2.00
C GLN A 255 -2.66 -4.19 -1.82
N VAL A 256 -3.35 -4.10 -2.93
CA VAL A 256 -4.82 -4.13 -3.02
C VAL A 256 -5.25 -5.20 -4.02
N VAL A 257 -6.56 -5.51 -4.08
CA VAL A 257 -7.08 -6.61 -4.90
C VAL A 257 -8.03 -6.13 -5.98
N GLU A 258 -9.07 -5.38 -5.61
CA GLU A 258 -10.09 -4.87 -6.55
C GLU A 258 -10.41 -3.40 -6.29
N GLY A 259 -11.11 -2.79 -7.27
CA GLY A 259 -11.62 -1.44 -7.21
C GLY A 259 -10.58 -0.38 -7.57
N ASN A 260 -10.94 0.89 -7.42
CA ASN A 260 -10.10 2.02 -7.86
C ASN A 260 -9.34 2.57 -6.65
N ASN A 261 -8.07 2.21 -6.54
CA ASN A 261 -7.26 2.43 -5.34
C ASN A 261 -6.21 3.52 -5.55
N GLN A 262 -5.68 4.03 -4.44
CA GLN A 262 -4.53 4.94 -4.42
C GLN A 262 -3.44 4.35 -3.54
N LEU A 263 -2.27 4.04 -4.11
CA LEU A 263 -1.11 3.51 -3.39
C LEU A 263 0.04 4.50 -3.52
N ILE A 264 0.53 5.02 -2.40
CA ILE A 264 1.69 5.92 -2.34
C ILE A 264 2.70 5.28 -1.40
N ALA A 265 3.78 4.72 -1.92
CA ALA A 265 4.72 3.98 -1.09
C ALA A 265 5.62 4.88 -0.22
N GLY A 266 5.99 6.06 -0.70
CA GLY A 266 6.91 6.93 0.01
C GLY A 266 8.35 6.72 -0.43
N SER A 267 9.33 6.85 0.46
CA SER A 267 10.74 6.77 0.08
C SER A 267 11.35 5.44 0.50
N GLY A 268 12.27 4.90 -0.32
CA GLY A 268 13.03 3.72 0.02
C GLY A 268 12.99 2.73 -1.13
N HIS A 269 12.91 1.42 -0.87
CA HIS A 269 12.68 0.47 -1.95
C HIS A 269 11.41 -0.31 -1.75
N ASP A 270 10.40 0.01 -2.55
CA ASP A 270 9.04 -0.39 -2.24
C ASP A 270 8.48 -1.33 -3.31
N THR A 271 7.49 -2.12 -2.93
CA THR A 271 6.77 -3.02 -3.83
C THR A 271 5.28 -2.70 -3.79
N LEU A 272 4.69 -2.38 -4.93
CA LEU A 272 3.28 -2.02 -5.05
C LEU A 272 2.56 -2.99 -5.98
N THR A 273 1.38 -3.47 -5.56
CA THR A 273 0.47 -4.28 -6.38
C THR A 273 -0.93 -3.68 -6.39
N GLY A 274 -1.37 -3.21 -7.56
CA GLY A 274 -2.64 -2.48 -7.76
C GLY A 274 -3.88 -3.36 -7.96
N GLY A 275 -3.72 -4.64 -8.28
CA GLY A 275 -4.87 -5.53 -8.45
C GLY A 275 -5.72 -5.19 -9.68
N SER A 276 -7.05 -5.17 -9.54
CA SER A 276 -7.97 -4.86 -10.64
C SER A 276 -8.71 -3.56 -10.40
N GLY A 277 -8.86 -2.74 -11.44
CA GLY A 277 -9.58 -1.47 -11.35
C GLY A 277 -8.86 -0.36 -12.11
N ILE A 278 -9.13 0.89 -11.75
CA ILE A 278 -8.39 2.04 -12.24
C ILE A 278 -7.69 2.63 -11.03
N ASP A 279 -6.41 2.34 -10.90
CA ASP A 279 -5.62 2.67 -9.72
C ASP A 279 -4.60 3.77 -10.04
N LEU A 280 -4.22 4.48 -8.99
CA LEU A 280 -3.11 5.43 -8.96
C LEU A 280 -2.00 4.86 -8.07
N LEU A 281 -0.84 4.56 -8.65
CA LEU A 281 0.30 4.00 -7.93
C LEU A 281 1.51 4.94 -8.04
N GLU A 282 2.03 5.40 -6.91
CA GLU A 282 3.25 6.19 -6.80
C GLU A 282 4.31 5.43 -5.99
N GLY A 283 5.38 5.02 -6.67
CA GLY A 283 6.51 4.30 -6.08
C GLY A 283 7.36 5.14 -5.14
N GLY A 284 7.49 6.44 -5.41
CA GLY A 284 8.26 7.41 -4.63
C GLY A 284 9.78 7.21 -4.66
N GLY A 285 10.30 6.21 -3.94
CA GLY A 285 11.71 5.80 -3.91
C GLY A 285 12.13 4.98 -5.12
N GLN A 286 13.00 3.99 -4.93
CA GLN A 286 13.33 2.99 -5.95
C GLN A 286 12.33 1.82 -5.88
N SER A 287 11.35 1.79 -6.77
CA SER A 287 10.16 0.96 -6.55
C SER A 287 9.87 -0.04 -7.67
N GLN A 288 9.30 -1.18 -7.28
CA GLN A 288 8.73 -2.17 -8.18
C GLN A 288 7.21 -2.07 -8.13
N VAL A 289 6.60 -1.69 -9.24
CA VAL A 289 5.16 -1.45 -9.33
C VAL A 289 4.55 -2.43 -10.33
N ASN A 290 3.58 -3.23 -9.88
CA ASN A 290 2.73 -4.05 -10.73
C ASN A 290 1.29 -3.54 -10.64
N ALA A 291 0.80 -2.95 -11.72
CA ALA A 291 -0.52 -2.33 -11.74
C ALA A 291 -1.68 -3.32 -11.85
N GLY A 292 -1.42 -4.57 -12.23
CA GLY A 292 -2.45 -5.61 -12.38
C GLY A 292 -3.31 -5.46 -13.63
N THR A 293 -4.58 -5.09 -13.52
CA THR A 293 -5.54 -5.02 -14.64
C THR A 293 -6.37 -3.74 -14.62
N GLY A 294 -6.77 -3.25 -15.79
CA GLY A 294 -7.59 -2.04 -15.94
C GLY A 294 -6.80 -0.88 -16.55
N GLY A 295 -7.21 0.37 -16.36
CA GLY A 295 -6.51 1.53 -16.96
C GLY A 295 -5.80 2.33 -15.88
N GLN A 296 -4.48 2.28 -15.84
CA GLN A 296 -3.70 2.60 -14.65
C GLN A 296 -2.93 3.92 -14.77
N THR A 297 -2.68 4.59 -13.64
CA THR A 297 -1.76 5.74 -13.60
C THR A 297 -0.58 5.41 -12.67
N LEU A 298 0.62 5.28 -13.25
CA LEU A 298 1.82 4.87 -12.52
C LEU A 298 2.88 5.97 -12.52
N PHE A 299 3.43 6.23 -11.34
CA PHE A 299 4.56 7.13 -11.14
C PHE A 299 5.70 6.43 -10.42
N GLY A 300 6.93 6.54 -10.95
CA GLY A 300 8.13 6.03 -10.27
C GLY A 300 8.45 6.80 -8.99
N GLY A 301 8.30 8.12 -9.04
CA GLY A 301 8.57 9.03 -7.93
C GLY A 301 9.64 10.06 -8.25
N LEU A 302 9.89 10.99 -7.32
CA LEU A 302 10.79 12.14 -7.53
C LEU A 302 12.16 11.98 -6.86
N VAL A 303 12.44 10.84 -6.22
CA VAL A 303 13.72 10.61 -5.53
C VAL A 303 14.84 10.52 -6.57
N ALA A 304 15.80 11.44 -6.50
CA ALA A 304 16.88 11.52 -7.47
C ALA A 304 17.74 10.25 -7.48
N GLY A 305 17.93 9.67 -8.67
CA GLY A 305 18.71 8.45 -8.87
C GLY A 305 18.00 7.16 -8.49
N ALA A 306 16.71 7.20 -8.16
CA ALA A 306 15.90 5.99 -8.04
C ALA A 306 15.83 5.23 -9.38
N HIS A 307 15.73 3.91 -9.30
CA HIS A 307 15.71 3.00 -10.46
C HIS A 307 14.40 2.20 -10.44
N ASP A 308 13.36 2.77 -11.02
CA ASP A 308 12.02 2.23 -10.92
C ASP A 308 11.76 1.15 -11.98
N THR A 309 10.93 0.18 -11.62
CA THR A 309 10.34 -0.78 -12.55
C THR A 309 8.83 -0.68 -12.47
N LEU A 310 8.21 -0.19 -13.54
CA LEU A 310 6.77 -0.03 -13.65
C LEU A 310 6.22 -1.02 -14.68
N GLN A 311 5.34 -1.91 -14.22
CA GLN A 311 4.60 -2.84 -15.05
C GLN A 311 3.13 -2.39 -15.09
N GLY A 312 2.72 -1.88 -16.25
CA GLY A 312 1.34 -1.65 -16.63
C GLY A 312 0.57 -2.95 -16.88
N SER A 313 -0.57 -2.83 -17.54
CA SER A 313 -1.64 -3.81 -17.53
C SER A 313 -2.19 -4.07 -18.94
N THR A 314 -3.42 -4.60 -19.02
CA THR A 314 -4.10 -4.83 -20.30
C THR A 314 -4.91 -3.62 -20.78
N GLY A 315 -5.14 -2.60 -19.95
CA GLY A 315 -5.91 -1.41 -20.31
C GLY A 315 -5.04 -0.20 -20.66
N TYR A 316 -5.67 0.97 -20.72
CA TYR A 316 -5.00 2.20 -21.11
C TYR A 316 -4.23 2.77 -19.93
N ASP A 317 -2.90 2.64 -19.96
CA ASP A 317 -2.07 3.07 -18.85
C ASP A 317 -1.32 4.36 -19.17
N TYR A 318 -1.18 5.23 -18.18
CA TYR A 318 -0.25 6.35 -18.18
C TYR A 318 0.88 6.06 -17.20
N MET A 319 2.11 6.01 -17.69
CA MET A 319 3.28 5.68 -16.89
C MET A 319 4.35 6.75 -17.03
N ARG A 320 4.84 7.25 -15.89
CA ARG A 320 5.88 8.27 -15.89
C ARG A 320 6.90 8.02 -14.78
N VAL A 321 8.16 8.04 -15.18
CA VAL A 321 9.30 8.12 -14.27
C VAL A 321 10.00 9.47 -14.47
N PHE A 322 10.99 9.76 -13.62
CA PHE A 322 11.66 11.07 -13.64
C PHE A 322 13.16 10.96 -13.83
N GLN A 323 13.90 10.55 -12.80
CA GLN A 323 15.36 10.41 -12.87
C GLN A 323 15.77 8.95 -12.74
N GLY A 324 17.02 8.66 -13.06
CA GLY A 324 17.63 7.35 -12.89
C GLY A 324 17.36 6.42 -14.07
N ASN A 325 17.86 5.21 -13.99
CA ASN A 325 17.74 4.21 -15.05
C ASN A 325 16.54 3.31 -14.75
N ASN A 326 15.45 3.48 -15.49
CA ASN A 326 14.16 2.88 -15.20
C ASN A 326 13.75 1.85 -16.24
N GLN A 327 12.77 1.03 -15.88
CA GLN A 327 12.14 0.06 -16.77
C GLN A 327 10.62 0.25 -16.74
N LEU A 328 10.01 0.57 -17.89
CA LEU A 328 8.56 0.71 -18.03
C LEU A 328 8.07 -0.33 -19.05
N ILE A 329 7.12 -1.17 -18.66
CA ILE A 329 6.49 -2.14 -19.55
C ILE A 329 4.99 -1.91 -19.49
N ALA A 330 4.38 -1.57 -20.62
CA ALA A 330 2.96 -1.23 -20.68
C ALA A 330 2.00 -2.38 -20.50
N GLY A 331 2.43 -3.61 -20.79
CA GLY A 331 1.51 -4.73 -20.96
C GLY A 331 0.90 -4.74 -22.35
N SER A 332 -0.37 -5.08 -22.51
CA SER A 332 -0.99 -5.28 -23.82
C SER A 332 -1.90 -4.13 -24.27
N GLY A 333 -2.19 -3.18 -23.39
CA GLY A 333 -3.10 -2.08 -23.67
C GLY A 333 -2.42 -0.91 -24.40
N HIS A 334 -3.21 0.08 -24.80
CA HIS A 334 -2.70 1.28 -25.47
C HIS A 334 -2.25 2.27 -24.40
N SER A 335 -0.95 2.53 -24.31
CA SER A 335 -0.41 3.24 -23.15
C SER A 335 0.46 4.43 -23.53
N THR A 336 0.61 5.37 -22.61
CA THR A 336 1.57 6.48 -22.69
C THR A 336 2.68 6.25 -21.69
N LEU A 337 3.93 6.25 -22.14
CA LEU A 337 5.12 6.02 -21.32
C LEU A 337 6.03 7.24 -21.42
N ILE A 338 6.52 7.73 -20.28
CA ILE A 338 7.45 8.85 -20.20
C ILE A 338 8.65 8.47 -19.32
N GLY A 339 9.83 8.37 -19.93
CA GLY A 339 11.07 7.86 -19.32
C GLY A 339 11.91 8.89 -18.55
N GLY A 340 11.75 10.19 -18.82
CA GLY A 340 12.49 11.21 -18.09
C GLY A 340 14.00 11.19 -18.39
N SER A 341 14.86 11.32 -17.38
CA SER A 341 16.31 11.38 -17.53
C SER A 341 16.99 10.13 -17.00
N GLY A 342 17.92 9.57 -17.77
CA GLY A 342 18.68 8.39 -17.37
C GLY A 342 18.97 7.48 -18.56
N ILE A 343 19.21 6.21 -18.31
CA ILE A 343 19.24 5.16 -19.33
C ILE A 343 18.08 4.24 -19.04
N ASP A 344 16.99 4.43 -19.75
CA ASP A 344 15.70 3.78 -19.52
C ASP A 344 15.40 2.74 -20.61
N LEU A 345 14.63 1.74 -20.20
CA LEU A 345 14.06 0.72 -21.06
C LEU A 345 12.54 0.89 -21.05
N LEU A 346 11.96 1.29 -22.18
CA LEU A 346 10.53 1.50 -22.33
C LEU A 346 9.96 0.52 -23.35
N GLU A 347 8.96 -0.26 -22.95
CA GLU A 347 8.25 -1.19 -23.81
C GLU A 347 6.76 -0.83 -23.81
N GLY A 348 6.27 -0.34 -24.96
CA GLY A 348 4.86 -0.16 -25.24
C GLY A 348 4.11 -1.49 -25.33
N GLY A 349 2.79 -1.40 -25.51
CA GLY A 349 1.89 -2.55 -25.52
C GLY A 349 1.14 -2.71 -26.83
N GLY A 350 -0.16 -2.38 -26.81
CA GLY A 350 -0.93 -2.05 -28.01
C GLY A 350 -0.46 -0.71 -28.57
N GLN A 351 -1.33 0.03 -29.26
CA GLN A 351 -0.96 1.33 -29.85
C GLN A 351 -0.48 2.31 -28.76
N SER A 352 0.84 2.53 -28.68
CA SER A 352 1.46 3.23 -27.55
C SER A 352 2.19 4.49 -27.99
N LEU A 353 2.18 5.50 -27.12
CA LEU A 353 3.06 6.66 -27.19
C LEU A 353 4.18 6.47 -26.17
N VAL A 354 5.43 6.48 -26.63
CA VAL A 354 6.59 6.26 -25.80
C VAL A 354 7.56 7.42 -25.96
N GLU A 355 7.65 8.26 -24.93
CA GLU A 355 8.55 9.42 -24.86
C GLU A 355 9.72 9.09 -23.92
N ALA A 356 10.93 9.00 -24.48
CA ALA A 356 12.09 8.55 -23.71
C ALA A 356 12.59 9.62 -22.72
N GLY A 357 12.80 10.85 -23.22
CA GLY A 357 13.41 11.94 -22.47
C GLY A 357 14.90 12.11 -22.77
N SER A 358 15.76 12.22 -21.77
CA SER A 358 17.20 12.50 -21.98
C SER A 358 18.08 11.33 -21.54
N GLY A 359 19.14 11.04 -22.30
CA GLY A 359 20.10 9.96 -22.04
C GLY A 359 20.05 8.91 -23.15
N GLY A 360 20.75 7.78 -23.01
CA GLY A 360 20.80 6.77 -24.08
C GLY A 360 19.72 5.71 -23.89
N GLN A 361 18.63 5.81 -24.61
CA GLN A 361 17.38 5.11 -24.30
C GLN A 361 17.17 3.86 -25.16
N THR A 362 16.38 2.89 -24.68
CA THR A 362 15.91 1.77 -25.50
C THR A 362 14.39 1.71 -25.47
N LEU A 363 13.77 1.92 -26.62
CA LEU A 363 12.33 1.98 -26.82
C LEU A 363 11.85 0.83 -27.71
N PHE A 364 10.82 0.14 -27.24
CA PHE A 364 10.08 -0.87 -27.99
C PHE A 364 8.62 -0.43 -28.14
N GLY A 365 8.05 -0.55 -29.34
CA GLY A 365 6.61 -0.33 -29.58
C GLY A 365 5.72 -1.34 -28.87
N GLY A 366 6.21 -2.57 -28.73
CA GLY A 366 5.52 -3.69 -28.10
C GLY A 366 5.45 -4.89 -29.04
N LEU A 367 4.81 -5.96 -28.57
CA LEU A 367 4.66 -7.21 -29.33
C LEU A 367 3.22 -7.45 -29.81
N VAL A 368 2.30 -6.51 -29.53
CA VAL A 368 0.90 -6.66 -29.94
C VAL A 368 0.79 -6.49 -31.44
N ALA A 369 0.38 -7.57 -32.12
CA ALA A 369 0.30 -7.60 -33.58
C ALA A 369 -0.63 -6.50 -34.12
N GLY A 370 -0.12 -5.69 -35.05
CA GLY A 370 -0.87 -4.61 -35.68
C GLY A 370 -0.99 -3.33 -34.84
N ALA A 371 -0.30 -3.22 -33.71
CA ALA A 371 -0.13 -1.96 -32.99
C ALA A 371 0.51 -0.89 -33.90
N HIS A 372 0.26 0.37 -33.59
CA HIS A 372 0.70 1.54 -34.35
C HIS A 372 1.29 2.49 -33.34
N ASP A 373 2.60 2.39 -33.16
CA ASP A 373 3.30 2.99 -32.05
C ASP A 373 4.00 4.27 -32.47
N THR A 374 4.08 5.22 -31.53
CA THR A 374 4.87 6.43 -31.66
C THR A 374 6.00 6.38 -30.64
N LEU A 375 7.25 6.33 -31.11
CA LEU A 375 8.45 6.25 -30.29
C LEU A 375 9.28 7.52 -30.46
N GLU A 376 9.58 8.21 -29.37
CA GLU A 376 10.34 9.47 -29.37
C GLU A 376 11.58 9.37 -28.47
N GLY A 377 12.79 9.39 -29.04
CA GLY A 377 14.07 9.24 -28.33
C GLY A 377 14.59 10.52 -27.64
N SER A 378 14.35 11.68 -28.24
CA SER A 378 14.74 13.00 -27.74
C SER A 378 16.26 13.29 -27.76
N THR A 379 17.04 13.04 -26.70
CA THR A 379 18.48 13.39 -26.71
C THR A 379 19.31 12.25 -26.17
N GLY A 380 20.36 11.86 -26.90
CA GLY A 380 21.32 10.86 -26.46
C GLY A 380 21.54 9.79 -27.53
N TYR A 381 21.94 8.61 -27.09
CA TYR A 381 22.19 7.48 -27.99
C TYR A 381 21.00 6.51 -27.89
N ASP A 382 19.97 6.76 -28.69
CA ASP A 382 18.69 6.07 -28.57
C ASP A 382 18.53 4.90 -29.55
N ARG A 383 17.87 3.84 -29.08
CA ARG A 383 17.49 2.69 -29.90
C ARG A 383 15.97 2.53 -29.90
N LEU A 384 15.33 2.73 -31.05
CA LEU A 384 13.88 2.66 -31.22
C LEU A 384 13.49 1.48 -32.12
N ILE A 385 12.58 0.61 -31.66
CA ILE A 385 12.21 -0.65 -32.35
C ILE A 385 10.69 -0.86 -32.28
N ALA A 386 9.98 -0.83 -33.42
CA ALA A 386 8.51 -0.97 -33.43
C ALA A 386 7.97 -2.34 -33.90
N ILE A 387 8.74 -3.11 -34.68
CA ILE A 387 8.45 -4.50 -35.09
C ILE A 387 7.29 -4.67 -36.09
N GLN A 388 6.05 -4.32 -35.75
CA GLN A 388 4.86 -4.56 -36.59
C GLN A 388 3.94 -3.33 -36.64
N GLY A 389 3.13 -3.24 -37.70
CA GLY A 389 2.13 -2.19 -37.90
C GLY A 389 2.71 -0.90 -38.45
N ASN A 390 1.93 0.19 -38.44
CA ASN A 390 2.31 1.46 -39.04
C ASN A 390 2.81 2.41 -37.95
N ASN A 391 4.12 2.55 -37.82
CA ASN A 391 4.73 3.21 -36.68
C ASN A 391 5.36 4.56 -37.03
N VAL A 392 5.54 5.40 -36.02
CA VAL A 392 6.27 6.66 -36.10
C VAL A 392 7.45 6.58 -35.13
N LEU A 393 8.67 6.66 -35.64
CA LEU A 393 9.89 6.65 -34.84
C LEU A 393 10.62 7.97 -35.08
N ILE A 394 10.75 8.78 -34.02
CA ILE A 394 11.44 10.07 -34.04
C ILE A 394 12.63 9.98 -33.10
N ALA A 395 13.83 9.98 -33.67
CA ALA A 395 15.07 9.75 -32.95
C ALA A 395 15.42 10.91 -32.00
N GLY A 396 15.39 12.13 -32.52
CA GLY A 396 15.94 13.30 -31.83
C GLY A 396 17.43 13.50 -32.12
N SER A 397 18.19 14.05 -31.17
CA SER A 397 19.59 14.43 -31.38
C SER A 397 20.59 13.47 -30.72
N GLY A 398 21.73 13.24 -31.39
CA GLY A 398 22.74 12.29 -30.92
C GLY A 398 23.16 11.29 -32.01
N HIS A 399 23.38 10.02 -31.64
CA HIS A 399 23.55 8.97 -32.63
C HIS A 399 22.60 7.82 -32.35
N GLU A 400 21.67 7.58 -33.27
CA GLU A 400 20.49 6.76 -33.00
C GLU A 400 20.41 5.54 -33.91
N THR A 401 19.66 4.53 -33.47
CA THR A 401 19.35 3.34 -34.25
C THR A 401 17.85 3.11 -34.25
N LEU A 402 17.24 3.15 -35.43
CA LEU A 402 15.80 3.02 -35.63
C LEU A 402 15.48 1.77 -36.45
N GLN A 403 14.52 0.98 -35.98
CA GLN A 403 14.01 -0.21 -36.67
C GLN A 403 12.47 -0.21 -36.76
N GLY A 404 11.92 -0.03 -37.97
CA GLY A 404 10.47 0.01 -38.21
C GLY A 404 9.79 -1.35 -38.15
N GLY A 405 10.35 -2.33 -38.86
CA GLY A 405 9.79 -3.67 -39.00
C GLY A 405 8.84 -3.81 -40.20
N SER A 406 7.69 -4.44 -40.00
CA SER A 406 6.69 -4.63 -41.06
C SER A 406 5.54 -3.66 -40.92
N GLY A 407 5.11 -3.03 -42.01
CA GLY A 407 3.92 -2.17 -42.04
C GLY A 407 4.15 -0.96 -42.92
N SER A 408 3.74 0.22 -42.50
CA SER A 408 4.08 1.46 -43.20
C SER A 408 4.56 2.45 -42.18
N ASP A 409 5.88 2.53 -42.03
CA ASP A 409 6.50 3.27 -40.94
C ASP A 409 7.12 4.58 -41.43
N LEU A 410 7.07 5.59 -40.56
CA LEU A 410 7.84 6.82 -40.64
C LEU A 410 9.01 6.72 -39.66
N LEU A 411 10.24 6.73 -40.18
CA LEU A 411 11.47 6.80 -39.40
C LEU A 411 12.11 8.16 -39.65
N GLU A 412 12.18 9.00 -38.64
CA GLU A 412 12.90 10.27 -38.64
C GLU A 412 14.11 10.13 -37.71
N GLY A 413 15.30 10.13 -38.31
CA GLY A 413 16.57 10.32 -37.60
C GLY A 413 16.69 11.74 -37.06
N GLY A 414 17.89 12.14 -36.67
CA GLY A 414 18.11 13.55 -36.38
C GLY A 414 19.57 13.93 -36.36
N GLY A 415 20.33 13.37 -35.41
CA GLY A 415 21.78 13.46 -35.38
C GLY A 415 22.42 12.57 -36.45
N GLN A 416 23.40 11.75 -36.07
CA GLN A 416 23.92 10.72 -36.98
C GLN A 416 23.15 9.42 -36.75
N SER A 417 22.27 9.05 -37.67
CA SER A 417 21.30 7.97 -37.41
C SER A 417 21.48 6.76 -38.35
N GLN A 418 21.19 5.57 -37.82
CA GLN A 418 21.05 4.32 -38.59
C GLN A 418 19.58 3.92 -38.64
N LEU A 419 18.98 3.95 -39.82
CA LEU A 419 17.55 3.68 -40.03
C LEU A 419 17.38 2.40 -40.84
N THR A 420 16.67 1.42 -40.28
CA THR A 420 16.27 0.19 -40.98
C THR A 420 14.75 0.08 -40.98
N ALA A 421 14.11 0.22 -42.13
CA ALA A 421 12.66 0.22 -42.19
C ALA A 421 12.08 -1.20 -42.20
N GLY A 422 12.31 -2.00 -43.25
CA GLY A 422 11.88 -3.41 -43.28
C GLY A 422 10.96 -3.71 -44.45
N SER A 423 9.70 -4.10 -44.21
CA SER A 423 8.77 -4.46 -45.29
C SER A 423 7.54 -3.59 -45.32
N GLY A 424 7.17 -3.09 -46.50
CA GLY A 424 5.93 -2.36 -46.74
C GLY A 424 6.17 -1.03 -47.43
N THR A 425 5.47 0.02 -47.03
CA THR A 425 5.64 1.36 -47.63
C THR A 425 6.25 2.28 -46.60
N GLN A 426 7.53 2.60 -46.75
CA GLN A 426 8.30 3.24 -45.70
C GLN A 426 8.67 4.68 -46.05
N VAL A 427 8.77 5.54 -45.03
CA VAL A 427 9.34 6.89 -45.14
C VAL A 427 10.52 6.97 -44.20
N LEU A 428 11.73 7.18 -44.73
CA LEU A 428 12.96 7.32 -43.96
C LEU A 428 13.54 8.72 -44.19
N LEU A 429 13.72 9.46 -43.12
CA LEU A 429 14.29 10.81 -43.11
C LEU A 429 15.56 10.78 -42.25
N GLY A 430 16.73 11.05 -42.83
CA GLY A 430 18.01 11.01 -42.08
C GLY A 430 18.12 12.07 -40.98
N GLY A 431 17.44 13.20 -41.16
CA GLY A 431 17.47 14.33 -40.23
C GLY A 431 18.03 15.60 -40.86
N LEU A 432 18.29 16.60 -40.01
CA LEU A 432 18.73 17.94 -40.40
C LEU A 432 20.12 18.32 -39.87
N ALA A 433 20.75 17.46 -39.07
CA ALA A 433 22.02 17.79 -38.43
C ALA A 433 23.15 17.96 -39.46
N ALA A 434 23.78 19.14 -39.44
CA ALA A 434 24.87 19.45 -40.37
C ALA A 434 26.09 18.54 -40.09
N GLY A 435 26.57 17.85 -41.13
CA GLY A 435 27.71 16.95 -41.02
C GLY A 435 27.40 15.58 -40.43
N ALA A 436 26.11 15.26 -40.22
CA ALA A 436 25.70 13.89 -39.94
C ALA A 436 26.06 12.93 -41.08
N HIS A 437 26.16 11.65 -40.74
CA HIS A 437 26.47 10.56 -41.66
C HIS A 437 25.40 9.48 -41.50
N ASP A 438 24.27 9.67 -42.16
CA ASP A 438 23.11 8.82 -41.98
C ASP A 438 23.17 7.60 -42.90
N THR A 439 22.82 6.44 -42.35
CA THR A 439 22.63 5.20 -43.12
C THR A 439 21.16 4.84 -43.10
N LEU A 440 20.57 4.70 -44.29
CA LEU A 440 19.13 4.42 -44.45
C LEU A 440 18.96 3.14 -45.25
N GLN A 441 18.19 2.18 -44.75
CA GLN A 441 17.85 0.94 -45.44
C GLN A 441 16.33 0.78 -45.56
N GLY A 442 15.81 0.91 -46.79
CA GLY A 442 14.36 0.83 -47.09
C GLY A 442 13.82 -0.59 -46.93
N GLY A 443 14.47 -1.56 -47.59
CA GLY A 443 14.14 -2.98 -47.47
C GLY A 443 13.29 -3.46 -48.64
N THR A 444 12.06 -3.90 -48.39
CA THR A 444 11.15 -4.37 -49.46
C THR A 444 9.90 -3.51 -49.52
N GLY A 445 9.53 -3.08 -50.72
CA GLY A 445 8.22 -2.49 -50.98
C GLY A 445 8.31 -1.16 -51.72
N THR A 446 7.65 -0.12 -51.22
CA THR A 446 7.62 1.20 -51.88
C THR A 446 8.10 2.24 -50.89
N ASP A 447 9.38 2.61 -51.00
CA ASP A 447 10.05 3.38 -49.96
C ASP A 447 10.42 4.79 -50.44
N TYR A 448 10.28 5.77 -49.58
CA TYR A 448 10.80 7.13 -49.76
C TYR A 448 11.94 7.36 -48.77
N LEU A 449 13.16 7.52 -49.29
CA LEU A 449 14.36 7.79 -48.49
C LEU A 449 14.84 9.21 -48.81
N SER A 450 14.91 10.06 -47.80
CA SER A 450 15.43 11.43 -47.96
C SER A 450 16.46 11.75 -46.89
N VAL A 451 17.60 12.25 -47.36
CA VAL A 451 18.62 12.88 -46.53
C VAL A 451 18.78 14.32 -46.98
N GLN A 452 19.12 15.22 -46.05
CA GLN A 452 19.13 16.66 -46.33
C GLN A 452 20.54 17.25 -46.34
N GLN A 453 21.36 16.90 -45.35
CA GLN A 453 22.73 17.38 -45.19
C GLN A 453 23.67 16.21 -44.88
N GLY A 454 24.97 16.43 -45.01
CA GLY A 454 25.97 15.45 -44.62
C GLY A 454 26.39 14.52 -45.75
N ASN A 455 27.19 13.49 -45.44
CA ASN A 455 27.58 12.48 -46.43
C ASN A 455 26.92 11.17 -46.04
N ASN A 456 25.91 10.78 -46.80
CA ASN A 456 24.96 9.74 -46.39
C ASN A 456 24.96 8.53 -47.32
N GLU A 457 24.42 7.42 -46.83
CA GLU A 457 24.37 6.14 -47.53
C GLU A 457 22.94 5.53 -47.53
N PRO A 458 21.98 6.10 -48.29
CA PRO A 458 20.66 5.50 -48.44
C PRO A 458 20.66 4.35 -49.47
N VAL A 459 20.15 3.21 -49.03
CA VAL A 459 19.97 1.98 -49.80
C VAL A 459 18.48 1.61 -49.80
N ALA A 460 17.83 1.75 -50.94
CA ALA A 460 16.38 1.54 -51.02
C ALA A 460 15.98 0.06 -50.92
N GLY A 461 16.73 -0.84 -51.56
CA GLY A 461 16.38 -2.27 -51.60
C GLY A 461 15.46 -2.62 -52.78
N SER A 462 14.47 -3.47 -52.55
CA SER A 462 13.61 -4.00 -53.63
C SER A 462 12.27 -3.27 -53.73
N GLY A 463 11.66 -3.30 -54.92
CA GLY A 463 10.36 -2.67 -55.17
C GLY A 463 10.47 -1.30 -55.84
N HIS A 464 9.54 -0.38 -55.56
CA HIS A 464 9.40 0.91 -56.25
C HIS A 464 9.77 2.07 -55.33
N ASN A 465 11.00 2.59 -55.41
CA ASN A 465 11.49 3.51 -54.38
C ASN A 465 11.80 4.90 -54.93
N THR A 466 11.85 5.89 -54.05
CA THR A 466 12.31 7.25 -54.34
C THR A 466 13.40 7.62 -53.36
N LEU A 467 14.53 8.12 -53.87
CA LEU A 467 15.69 8.51 -53.07
C LEU A 467 16.02 9.98 -53.34
N GLN A 468 16.28 10.74 -52.28
CA GLN A 468 16.68 12.15 -52.36
C GLN A 468 17.93 12.40 -51.50
N GLY A 469 19.03 12.80 -52.14
CA GLY A 469 20.35 12.97 -51.49
C GLY A 469 20.58 14.32 -50.81
N GLY A 470 19.89 15.40 -51.20
CA GLY A 470 20.07 16.69 -50.54
C GLY A 470 21.45 17.35 -50.78
N SER A 471 22.20 17.66 -49.73
CA SER A 471 23.50 18.34 -49.84
C SER A 471 24.61 17.52 -49.20
N GLY A 472 25.79 17.54 -49.82
CA GLY A 472 26.96 16.77 -49.39
C GLY A 472 27.32 15.68 -50.40
N ILE A 473 28.21 14.77 -50.00
CA ILE A 473 28.67 13.66 -50.83
C ILE A 473 27.90 12.42 -50.42
N ASP A 474 26.78 12.18 -51.08
CA ASP A 474 25.94 11.00 -50.82
C ASP A 474 26.29 9.85 -51.76
N LEU A 475 26.18 8.64 -51.25
CA LEU A 475 26.19 7.39 -52.00
C LEU A 475 24.77 6.82 -52.03
N LEU A 476 24.08 7.03 -53.14
CA LEU A 476 22.68 6.60 -53.30
C LEU A 476 22.61 5.25 -54.02
N GLU A 477 22.05 4.22 -53.39
CA GLU A 477 21.81 2.91 -53.99
C GLU A 477 20.31 2.66 -54.19
N GLY A 478 19.85 2.79 -55.44
CA GLY A 478 18.43 2.71 -55.75
C GLY A 478 17.82 1.32 -55.56
N GLY A 479 18.49 0.25 -56.00
CA GLY A 479 17.88 -1.09 -56.11
C GLY A 479 16.56 -1.10 -56.90
N GLY A 480 15.94 -2.28 -57.10
CA GLY A 480 14.57 -2.38 -57.65
C GLY A 480 14.24 -1.50 -58.87
N GLN A 481 13.06 -0.87 -58.85
CA GLN A 481 12.62 0.16 -59.78
C GLN A 481 12.59 1.52 -59.05
N SER A 482 13.76 2.15 -58.93
CA SER A 482 13.91 3.35 -58.11
C SER A 482 14.09 4.64 -58.91
N LEU A 483 13.45 5.72 -58.45
CA LEU A 483 13.72 7.09 -58.85
C LEU A 483 14.79 7.67 -57.93
N VAL A 484 15.97 7.98 -58.48
CA VAL A 484 17.07 8.57 -57.70
C VAL A 484 17.24 10.04 -58.06
N ILE A 485 17.04 10.90 -57.06
CA ILE A 485 17.22 12.34 -57.15
C ILE A 485 18.49 12.68 -56.35
N GLY A 486 19.60 12.81 -57.08
CA GLY A 486 20.85 13.31 -56.49
C GLY A 486 20.71 14.75 -56.01
N GLY A 487 21.72 15.21 -55.29
CA GLY A 487 21.77 16.58 -54.79
C GLY A 487 23.13 17.25 -54.99
N THR A 488 23.41 18.31 -54.24
CA THR A 488 24.63 19.10 -54.43
C THR A 488 25.85 18.38 -53.85
N GLY A 489 26.57 17.64 -54.70
CA GLY A 489 27.82 16.95 -54.35
C GLY A 489 27.81 15.42 -54.49
N GLY A 490 26.68 14.79 -54.84
CA GLY A 490 26.51 13.33 -54.80
C GLY A 490 27.15 12.52 -55.94
N GLN A 491 27.43 11.24 -55.65
CA GLN A 491 27.71 10.18 -56.63
C GLN A 491 26.55 9.16 -56.62
N THR A 492 26.06 8.77 -57.80
CA THR A 492 24.92 7.86 -57.96
C THR A 492 25.42 6.51 -58.50
N MET A 493 24.95 5.38 -57.95
CA MET A 493 25.20 4.04 -58.51
C MET A 493 23.92 3.30 -58.87
#